data_AF-X1PCY0-F1
#
_entry.id   AF-X1PCY0-F1
#
_cell.length_a   1.000
_cell.length_b   1.000
_cell.length_c   1.000
_cell.angle_alpha   90.00
_cell.angle_beta   90.00
_cell.angle_gamma   90.00
#
_symmetry.space_group_name_H-M   'P 1'
#
loop_
_entity.id
_entity.type
_entity.pdbx_description
1 polymer ?
#
loop_
_entity_poly.entity_id
_entity_poly.type
_entity_poly.pdbx_seq_one_letter_code
_entity_poly.pdbx_strand_id
1 'polypeptide(L)'
;MINDEVAKAVVTIPEEMESYAEIRRLACSGQFGKALESVKESPISQSTKQHLQRVIESNDQFVIDRTFLEIDSRIAQALCWDCWRN
;
A
#
# COMPACT_ATOMS: atom_id res chain seq x y z
N MET A 1 7.22 26.75 15.68
CA MET A 1 8.10 25.81 14.96
C MET A 1 7.34 24.50 14.76
N ILE A 2 6.37 24.45 13.84
CA ILE A 2 5.51 23.27 13.57
C ILE A 2 5.87 22.63 12.20
N ASN A 3 7.09 22.82 11.69
CA ASN A 3 7.23 22.88 10.22
C ASN A 3 8.08 21.81 9.52
N ASP A 4 8.79 20.90 10.20
CA ASP A 4 9.60 19.89 9.50
C ASP A 4 9.04 18.47 9.58
N GLU A 5 8.54 18.05 10.74
CA GLU A 5 8.03 16.67 10.90
C GLU A 5 6.65 16.49 10.24
N VAL A 6 5.77 17.48 10.37
CA VAL A 6 4.45 17.48 9.74
C VAL A 6 4.57 17.61 8.22
N ALA A 7 5.48 18.45 7.73
CA ALA A 7 5.74 18.60 6.31
C ALA A 7 6.33 17.32 5.69
N LYS A 8 7.26 16.64 6.37
CA LYS A 8 7.76 15.33 5.95
C LYS A 8 6.64 14.29 5.92
N ALA A 9 5.82 14.20 6.97
CA ALA A 9 4.70 13.26 7.01
C ALA A 9 3.69 13.49 5.88
N VAL A 10 3.39 14.75 5.54
CA VAL A 10 2.49 15.10 4.44
C VAL A 10 3.07 14.74 3.06
N VAL A 11 4.39 14.79 2.88
CA VAL A 11 5.07 14.39 1.63
C VAL A 11 5.18 12.86 1.51
N THR A 12 5.35 12.14 2.61
CA THR A 12 5.50 10.68 2.62
C THR A 12 4.19 9.94 2.28
N ILE A 13 3.02 10.49 2.63
CA ILE A 13 1.72 9.84 2.36
C ILE A 13 1.46 9.67 0.85
N PRO A 14 1.65 10.68 -0.02
CA PRO A 14 1.58 10.52 -1.47
C PRO A 14 2.51 9.42 -2.01
N GLU A 15 3.78 9.43 -1.61
CA GLU A 15 4.79 8.46 -2.08
C GLU A 15 4.47 7.02 -1.65
N GLU A 16 3.96 6.84 -0.43
CA GLU A 16 3.49 5.53 0.07
C GLU A 16 2.29 5.02 -0.73
N MET A 17 1.34 5.89 -1.08
CA MET A 17 0.15 5.50 -1.85
C MET A 17 0.48 5.17 -3.30
N GLU A 18 1.39 5.92 -3.93
CA GLU A 18 1.89 5.60 -5.27
C GLU A 18 2.61 4.25 -5.28
N SER A 19 3.46 4.01 -4.28
CA SER A 19 4.17 2.74 -4.15
C SER A 19 3.23 1.57 -3.90
N TYR A 20 2.21 1.75 -3.05
CA TYR A 20 1.15 0.75 -2.85
C TYR A 20 0.39 0.44 -4.15
N ALA A 21 0.01 1.47 -4.91
CA ALA A 21 -0.72 1.30 -6.16
C ALA A 21 0.08 0.51 -7.20
N GLU A 22 1.39 0.74 -7.31
CA GLU A 22 2.26 -0.02 -8.20
C GLU A 22 2.41 -1.48 -7.76
N ILE A 23 2.63 -1.72 -6.46
CA ILE A 23 2.69 -3.09 -5.90
C ILE A 23 1.40 -3.86 -6.21
N ARG A 24 0.24 -3.23 -5.95
CA ARG A 24 -1.09 -3.78 -6.24
C ARG A 24 -1.23 -4.15 -7.71
N ARG A 25 -0.89 -3.22 -8.62
CA ARG A 25 -0.97 -3.42 -10.07
C ARG A 25 -0.11 -4.61 -10.52
N LEU A 26 1.13 -4.70 -10.02
CA LEU A 26 2.03 -5.80 -10.34
C LEU A 26 1.50 -7.14 -9.81
N ALA A 27 1.10 -7.20 -8.54
CA ALA A 27 0.59 -8.41 -7.89
C ALA A 27 -0.70 -8.95 -8.54
N CYS A 28 -1.70 -8.08 -8.79
CA CYS A 28 -2.95 -8.47 -9.45
C CYS A 28 -2.78 -8.84 -10.93
N SER A 29 -1.66 -8.47 -11.56
CA SER A 29 -1.31 -8.87 -12.94
C SER A 29 -0.49 -10.17 -13.01
N GLY A 30 -0.26 -10.84 -11.89
CA GLY A 30 0.57 -12.06 -11.81
C GLY A 30 2.09 -11.81 -11.87
N GLN A 31 2.54 -10.56 -11.86
CA GLN A 31 3.97 -10.21 -11.90
C GLN A 31 4.61 -10.26 -10.49
N PHE A 32 4.48 -11.40 -9.79
CA PHE A 32 4.81 -11.54 -8.38
C PHE A 32 6.26 -11.17 -8.04
N GLY A 33 7.23 -11.59 -8.87
CA GLY A 33 8.64 -11.24 -8.66
C GLY A 33 8.89 -9.73 -8.66
N LYS A 34 8.28 -9.00 -9.60
CA LYS A 34 8.37 -7.53 -9.64
C LYS A 34 7.63 -6.89 -8.47
N ALA A 35 6.46 -7.43 -8.10
CA ALA A 35 5.71 -6.93 -6.96
C ALA A 35 6.51 -7.06 -5.66
N LEU A 36 7.22 -8.18 -5.46
CA LEU A 36 8.10 -8.38 -4.30
C LEU A 36 9.30 -7.42 -4.27
N GLU A 37 9.92 -7.14 -5.42
CA GLU A 37 10.97 -6.11 -5.50
C GLU A 37 10.39 -4.73 -5.15
N SER A 38 9.25 -4.35 -5.71
CA SER A 38 8.59 -3.08 -5.38
C SER A 38 8.22 -2.98 -3.89
N VAL A 39 7.84 -4.07 -3.22
CA VAL A 39 7.59 -4.06 -1.76
C VAL A 39 8.87 -3.75 -0.98
N LYS A 40 10.03 -4.30 -1.39
CA LYS A 40 11.31 -4.05 -0.71
C LYS A 40 11.71 -2.58 -0.80
N GLU A 41 11.57 -1.99 -1.98
CA GLU A 41 12.00 -0.62 -2.30
C GLU A 41 11.01 0.46 -1.82
N SER A 42 9.74 0.11 -1.64
CA SER A 42 8.67 1.03 -1.25
C SER A 42 8.93 1.75 0.08
N PRO A 43 8.48 3.01 0.27
CA PRO A 43 8.57 3.71 1.54
C PRO A 43 7.52 3.25 2.58
N ILE A 44 6.59 2.33 2.21
CA ILE A 44 5.55 1.86 3.14
C ILE A 44 6.11 1.24 4.41
N SER A 45 5.33 1.30 5.48
CA SER A 45 5.73 0.78 6.79
C SER A 45 6.18 -0.69 6.75
N GLN A 46 7.15 -1.04 7.60
CA GLN A 46 7.74 -2.39 7.65
C GLN A 46 6.71 -3.49 7.94
N SER A 47 5.71 -3.21 8.78
CA SER A 47 4.63 -4.16 9.06
C SER A 47 3.79 -4.45 7.81
N THR A 48 3.47 -3.42 7.02
CA THR A 48 2.78 -3.57 5.73
C THR A 48 3.63 -4.34 4.72
N LYS A 49 4.93 -4.04 4.63
CA LYS A 49 5.86 -4.79 3.76
C LYS A 49 5.84 -6.28 4.06
N GLN A 50 5.99 -6.65 5.33
CA GLN A 50 5.99 -8.06 5.75
C GLN A 50 4.66 -8.75 5.44
N HIS A 51 3.53 -8.06 5.61
CA HIS A 51 2.22 -8.61 5.27
C HIS A 51 2.10 -8.86 3.76
N LEU A 52 2.42 -7.85 2.95
CA LEU A 52 2.35 -7.95 1.48
C LEU A 52 3.31 -9.00 0.92
N GLN A 53 4.52 -9.12 1.46
CA GLN A 53 5.47 -10.18 1.10
C GLN A 53 4.86 -11.56 1.29
N ARG A 54 4.34 -11.88 2.48
CA ARG A 54 3.74 -13.19 2.76
C ARG A 54 2.57 -13.51 1.83
N VAL A 55 1.74 -12.50 1.54
CA VAL A 55 0.58 -12.67 0.65
C VAL A 55 1.02 -12.93 -0.78
N ILE A 56 1.97 -12.15 -1.31
CA ILE A 56 2.46 -12.31 -2.68
C ILE A 56 3.27 -13.62 -2.84
N GLU A 57 4.08 -14.00 -1.85
CA GLU A 57 4.85 -15.25 -1.83
C GLU A 57 3.97 -16.51 -1.85
N SER A 58 2.68 -16.40 -1.49
CA SER A 58 1.74 -17.51 -1.65
C SER A 58 1.53 -17.93 -3.10
N ASN A 59 1.78 -17.01 -4.06
CA ASN A 59 1.47 -17.15 -5.49
C ASN A 59 0.02 -17.57 -5.77
N ASP A 60 -0.89 -17.37 -4.81
CA ASP A 60 -2.31 -17.64 -4.97
C ASP A 60 -3.02 -16.34 -5.37
N GLN A 61 -3.39 -16.25 -6.66
CA GLN A 61 -4.02 -15.06 -7.21
C GLN A 61 -5.33 -14.70 -6.49
N PHE A 62 -6.11 -15.69 -6.03
CA PHE A 62 -7.36 -15.44 -5.32
C PHE A 62 -7.10 -14.79 -3.95
N VAL A 63 -6.11 -15.29 -3.22
CA VAL A 63 -5.70 -14.70 -1.94
C VAL A 63 -5.18 -13.28 -2.14
N ILE A 64 -4.32 -13.08 -3.14
CA ILE A 64 -3.74 -11.79 -3.49
C ILE A 64 -4.84 -10.77 -3.81
N ASP A 65 -5.73 -11.08 -4.75
CA ASP A 65 -6.79 -10.17 -5.20
C ASP A 65 -7.73 -9.80 -4.05
N ARG A 66 -8.09 -10.78 -3.21
CA ARG A 66 -8.93 -10.54 -2.04
C ARG A 66 -8.25 -9.61 -1.04
N THR A 67 -6.98 -9.85 -0.72
CA THR A 67 -6.25 -8.99 0.22
C THR A 67 -6.17 -7.55 -0.27
N PHE A 68 -5.85 -7.32 -1.55
CA PHE A 68 -5.80 -5.96 -2.09
C PHE A 68 -7.18 -5.29 -2.08
N LEU A 69 -8.27 -6.01 -2.38
CA LEU A 69 -9.63 -5.48 -2.28
C LEU A 69 -10.00 -5.06 -0.85
N GLU A 70 -9.61 -5.84 0.15
CA GLU A 70 -9.84 -5.52 1.57
C GLU A 70 -9.05 -4.27 2.00
N ILE A 71 -7.80 -4.13 1.55
CA ILE A 71 -6.98 -2.93 1.82
C ILE A 71 -7.56 -1.70 1.11
N ASP A 72 -7.91 -1.81 -0.18
CA ASP A 72 -8.54 -0.73 -0.96
C ASP A 72 -9.80 -0.22 -0.23
N SER A 73 -10.62 -1.13 0.28
CA SER A 73 -11.84 -0.79 1.02
C SER A 73 -11.54 0.00 2.30
N ARG A 74 -10.47 -0.35 3.03
CA ARG A 74 -10.05 0.36 4.25
C ARG A 74 -9.48 1.73 3.93
N ILE A 75 -8.70 1.87 2.86
CA ILE A 75 -8.20 3.17 2.38
C ILE A 75 -9.38 4.06 1.99
N ALA A 76 -10.33 3.53 1.20
CA ALA A 76 -11.52 4.27 0.80
C ALA A 76 -12.37 4.72 2.00
N GLN A 77 -12.51 3.86 3.02
CA GLN A 77 -13.17 4.24 4.27
C GLN A 77 -12.42 5.37 4.98
N ALA A 78 -11.10 5.26 5.16
CA ALA A 78 -10.31 6.30 5.83
C ALA A 78 -10.43 7.66 5.11
N LEU A 79 -10.30 7.67 3.79
CA LEU A 79 -10.45 8.89 2.98
C LEU A 79 -11.89 9.44 3.02
N CYS A 80 -12.91 8.57 3.04
CA CYS A 80 -14.30 8.98 3.16
C CYS A 80 -14.62 9.60 4.54
N TRP A 81 -14.01 9.07 5.61
CA TRP A 81 -14.10 9.66 6.95
C TRP A 81 -13.49 11.07 6.99
N ASP A 82 -12.43 11.32 6.22
CA ASP A 82 -11.86 12.67 6.04
C ASP A 82 -12.78 13.59 5.20
N CYS A 83 -13.56 13.04 4.27
CA CYS A 83 -14.58 13.81 3.53
C CYS A 83 -15.80 14.18 4.38
N TRP A 84 -16.18 13.36 5.37
CA TRP A 84 -17.37 13.58 6.23
C TRP A 84 -17.12 14.50 7.43
N ARG A 85 -15.85 14.72 7.82
CA ARG A 85 -15.48 15.60 8.93
C ARG A 85 -15.39 17.08 8.50
N ASN A 86 -15.35 17.35 7.20
CA ASN A 86 -15.52 18.69 6.61
C ASN A 86 -16.98 18.94 6.24
#